data_AF-A0A959GGN1-F1
#
_entry.id   AF-A0A959GGN1-F1
#
_cell.length_a   1.000
_cell.length_b   1.000
_cell.length_c   1.000
_cell.angle_alpha   90.00
_cell.angle_beta   90.00
_cell.angle_gamma   90.00
#
_symmetry.space_group_name_H-M   'P 1'
#
loop_
_entity.id
_entity.type
_entity.pdbx_description
1 polymer ?
#
loop_
_entity_poly.entity_id
_entity_poly.type
_entity_poly.pdbx_seq_one_letter_code
_entity_poly.pdbx_strand_id
1 'polypeptide(L)'
;MEADSLHRIYHDTAYGFPIHDDNELFGRLILEINQAGLSWTTILKKQDNFRQAYSQFDIEAIAGYGEKDRERLLNDAGIIRNRLKVEAAITNAQKILELRREYGSFKAWLDANHPKSRDAWTKLFRKTFRFTGGEIVNEFLVSTGYLPGAHEDSCPVHQEVIAQGPAWMKKAVES
;
A
#
# COMPACT_ATOMS: atom_id res chain seq x y z
N MET A 1 -10.58 -1.36 -23.27
CA MET A 1 -9.47 -0.59 -22.68
C MET A 1 -8.24 -0.88 -23.54
N GLU A 2 -7.50 0.14 -23.99
CA GLU A 2 -6.29 -0.05 -24.80
C GLU A 2 -5.32 -1.01 -24.10
N ALA A 3 -4.77 -1.97 -24.84
CA ALA A 3 -3.97 -3.08 -24.30
C ALA A 3 -2.72 -2.60 -23.53
N ASP A 4 -2.15 -1.46 -23.93
CA ASP A 4 -0.94 -0.89 -23.34
C ASP A 4 -1.21 0.31 -22.43
N SER A 5 -2.45 0.51 -21.99
CA SER A 5 -2.75 1.58 -21.04
C SER A 5 -2.13 1.29 -19.66
N LEU A 6 -1.56 2.30 -19.01
CA LEU A 6 -0.98 2.17 -17.65
C LEU A 6 -1.93 1.51 -16.65
N HIS A 7 -3.23 1.77 -16.79
CA HIS A 7 -4.27 1.14 -15.97
C HIS A 7 -4.42 -0.35 -16.26
N ARG A 8 -4.35 -0.76 -17.52
CA ARG A 8 -4.39 -2.17 -17.92
C ARG A 8 -3.20 -2.92 -17.33
N ILE A 9 -1.99 -2.37 -17.48
CA ILE A 9 -0.77 -2.97 -16.91
C ILE A 9 -0.91 -3.09 -15.39
N TYR A 10 -1.29 -2.01 -14.71
CA TYR A 10 -1.49 -2.04 -13.26
C TYR A 10 -2.53 -3.07 -12.81
N HIS A 11 -3.67 -3.12 -13.49
CA HIS A 11 -4.74 -4.06 -13.22
C HIS A 11 -4.29 -5.51 -13.44
N ASP A 12 -3.66 -5.78 -14.59
CA ASP A 12 -3.30 -7.14 -15.01
C ASP A 12 -2.09 -7.71 -14.25
N THR A 13 -1.24 -6.87 -13.64
CA THR A 13 0.01 -7.35 -13.01
C THR A 13 0.21 -6.96 -11.55
N ALA A 14 -0.62 -6.11 -10.96
CA ALA A 14 -0.38 -5.60 -9.60
C ALA A 14 -1.62 -5.41 -8.74
N TYR A 15 -2.74 -4.94 -9.28
CA TYR A 15 -3.95 -4.69 -8.47
C TYR A 15 -4.60 -6.01 -8.05
N GLY A 16 -4.74 -6.23 -6.75
CA GLY A 16 -5.34 -7.45 -6.19
C GLY A 16 -4.37 -8.61 -6.04
N PHE A 17 -3.15 -8.50 -6.56
CA PHE A 17 -2.12 -9.50 -6.43
C PHE A 17 -1.50 -9.44 -5.02
N PRO A 18 -1.28 -10.59 -4.36
CA PRO A 18 -0.64 -10.63 -3.04
C PRO A 18 0.78 -10.06 -3.10
N ILE A 19 1.11 -9.20 -2.13
CA ILE A 19 2.47 -8.70 -1.96
C ILE A 19 3.08 -9.36 -0.72
N HIS A 20 4.24 -10.00 -0.91
CA HIS A 20 4.94 -10.73 0.14
C HIS A 20 6.07 -9.94 0.80
N ASP A 21 6.65 -9.00 0.06
CA ASP A 21 7.73 -8.15 0.54
C ASP A 21 7.18 -6.94 1.31
N ASP A 22 7.76 -6.69 2.48
CA ASP A 22 7.32 -5.62 3.38
C ASP A 22 7.58 -4.21 2.79
N ASN A 23 8.70 -4.02 2.09
CA ASN A 23 9.03 -2.73 1.46
C ASN A 23 8.05 -2.44 0.32
N GLU A 24 7.69 -3.45 -0.47
CA GLU A 24 6.67 -3.34 -1.52
C GLU A 24 5.27 -3.07 -0.96
N LEU A 25 4.88 -3.75 0.12
CA LEU A 25 3.63 -3.46 0.84
C LEU A 25 3.61 -2.01 1.34
N PHE A 26 4.72 -1.56 1.93
CA PHE A 26 4.83 -0.19 2.41
C PHE A 26 4.80 0.82 1.25
N GLY A 27 5.45 0.50 0.12
CA GLY A 27 5.39 1.25 -1.11
C GLY A 27 3.97 1.44 -1.61
N ARG A 28 3.16 0.36 -1.66
CA ARG A 28 1.73 0.46 -2.00
C ARG A 28 1.01 1.42 -1.05
N LEU A 29 1.22 1.30 0.26
CA LEU A 29 0.59 2.21 1.24
C LEU A 29 0.98 3.68 1.01
N ILE A 30 2.26 3.96 0.69
CA ILE A 30 2.71 5.31 0.34
C ILE A 30 1.97 5.83 -0.89
N LEU A 31 1.81 5.01 -1.93
CA LEU A 31 1.12 5.41 -3.16
C LEU A 31 -0.37 5.72 -2.89
N GLU A 32 -1.06 4.89 -2.11
CA GLU A 32 -2.47 5.11 -1.73
C GLU A 32 -2.65 6.37 -0.87
N ILE A 33 -1.75 6.62 0.09
CA ILE A 33 -1.75 7.87 0.86
C ILE A 33 -1.59 9.09 -0.06
N ASN A 34 -0.74 8.96 -1.08
CA ASN A 34 -0.47 10.05 -2.01
C ASN A 34 -1.58 10.26 -3.05
N GLN A 35 -2.38 9.24 -3.35
CA GLN A 35 -3.57 9.33 -4.21
C GLN A 35 -4.61 10.31 -3.68
N ALA A 36 -4.74 10.48 -2.35
CA ALA A 36 -5.78 11.33 -1.77
C ALA A 36 -5.81 12.74 -2.37
N GLY A 37 -6.92 13.06 -3.05
CA GLY A 37 -7.17 14.32 -3.76
C GLY A 37 -6.70 14.35 -5.22
N LEU A 38 -6.28 13.22 -5.80
CA LEU A 38 -5.72 13.09 -7.15
C LEU A 38 -6.30 11.85 -7.86
N SER A 39 -6.11 11.79 -9.18
CA SER A 39 -6.44 10.57 -9.95
C SER A 39 -5.38 9.48 -9.72
N TRP A 40 -5.79 8.21 -9.76
CA TRP A 40 -4.82 7.10 -9.72
C TRP A 40 -3.86 7.13 -10.91
N THR A 41 -4.30 7.59 -12.09
CA THR A 41 -3.43 7.85 -13.25
C THR A 41 -2.23 8.74 -12.89
N THR A 42 -2.45 9.77 -12.07
CA THR A 42 -1.39 10.67 -11.62
C THR A 42 -0.35 9.93 -10.77
N ILE A 43 -0.80 8.99 -9.94
CA ILE A 43 0.06 8.17 -9.10
C ILE A 43 0.84 7.16 -9.93
N LEU A 44 0.18 6.43 -10.84
CA LEU A 44 0.84 5.47 -11.74
C LEU A 44 1.94 6.14 -12.58
N LYS A 45 1.68 7.33 -13.13
CA LYS A 45 2.68 8.11 -13.88
C LYS A 45 3.89 8.56 -13.04
N LYS A 46 3.76 8.58 -11.71
CA LYS A 46 4.80 9.00 -10.76
C LYS A 46 5.36 7.83 -9.95
N GLN A 47 4.89 6.60 -10.16
CA GLN A 47 5.22 5.45 -9.32
C GLN A 47 6.72 5.22 -9.21
N ASP A 48 7.44 5.25 -10.34
CA ASP A 48 8.90 5.05 -10.35
C ASP A 48 9.65 6.18 -9.67
N ASN A 49 9.15 7.42 -9.78
CA ASN A 49 9.71 8.56 -9.06
C ASN A 49 9.50 8.40 -7.55
N PHE A 50 8.31 7.94 -7.13
CA PHE A 50 8.04 7.63 -5.71
C PHE A 50 9.01 6.57 -5.20
N ARG A 51 9.17 5.47 -5.94
CA ARG A 51 10.09 4.41 -5.58
C ARG A 51 11.51 4.95 -5.41
N GLN A 52 12.01 5.75 -6.35
CA GLN A 52 13.35 6.34 -6.25
C GLN A 52 13.49 7.33 -5.10
N ALA A 53 12.52 8.26 -4.96
CA ALA A 53 12.55 9.31 -3.95
C ALA A 53 12.54 8.75 -2.51
N TYR A 54 11.81 7.64 -2.32
CA TYR A 54 11.68 6.92 -1.06
C TYR A 54 12.62 5.71 -0.95
N SER A 55 13.84 5.78 -1.51
CA SER A 55 14.89 4.75 -1.33
C SER A 55 14.41 3.33 -1.63
N GLN A 56 13.75 3.14 -2.77
CA GLN A 56 13.16 1.86 -3.19
C GLN A 56 12.10 1.32 -2.21
N PHE A 57 11.42 2.22 -1.48
CA PHE A 57 10.49 1.91 -0.40
C PHE A 57 11.11 1.18 0.80
N ASP A 58 12.43 1.26 0.97
CA ASP A 58 13.11 0.67 2.11
C ASP A 58 12.63 1.27 3.44
N ILE A 59 11.96 0.45 4.25
CA ILE A 59 11.34 0.89 5.50
C ILE A 59 12.39 1.43 6.48
N GLU A 60 13.57 0.82 6.57
CA GLU A 60 14.61 1.22 7.51
C GLU A 60 15.21 2.58 7.13
N ALA A 61 15.50 2.77 5.85
CA ALA A 61 15.98 4.02 5.29
C ALA A 61 14.96 5.14 5.52
N ILE A 62 13.69 4.92 5.16
CA ILE A 62 12.63 5.93 5.31
C ILE A 62 12.39 6.27 6.79
N ALA A 63 12.44 5.28 7.69
CA ALA A 63 12.30 5.52 9.12
C ALA A 63 13.42 6.41 9.69
N GLY A 64 14.61 6.36 9.07
CA GLY A 64 15.79 7.17 9.41
C GLY A 64 15.83 8.55 8.76
N TYR A 65 14.87 8.92 7.91
CA TYR A 65 14.87 10.22 7.23
C TYR A 65 14.85 11.41 8.20
N GLY A 66 15.81 12.31 7.99
CA GLY A 66 15.97 13.55 8.76
C GLY A 66 15.44 14.78 8.02
N GLU A 67 15.76 15.98 8.53
CA GLU A 67 15.31 17.24 7.94
C GLU A 67 15.77 17.39 6.48
N LYS A 68 17.01 17.00 6.17
CA LYS A 68 17.55 17.06 4.80
C LYS A 68 16.74 16.20 3.82
N ASP A 69 16.26 15.04 4.25
CA ASP A 69 15.43 14.17 3.41
C ASP A 69 14.04 14.77 3.21
N ARG A 70 13.46 15.37 4.24
CA ARG A 70 12.18 16.08 4.14
C ARG A 70 12.27 17.23 3.15
N GLU A 71 13.31 18.06 3.26
CA GLU A 71 13.57 19.16 2.33
C GLU A 71 13.79 18.65 0.91
N ARG A 72 14.58 17.59 0.72
CA ARG A 72 14.79 16.94 -0.59
C ARG A 72 13.47 16.50 -1.21
N LEU A 73 12.65 15.76 -0.46
CA LEU A 73 11.34 15.27 -0.93
C LEU A 73 10.37 16.41 -1.25
N LEU A 74 10.38 17.47 -0.44
CA LEU A 74 9.53 18.65 -0.69
C LEU A 74 9.95 19.48 -1.89
N ASN A 75 11.19 19.32 -2.37
CA ASN A 75 11.69 19.96 -3.59
C ASN A 75 11.63 19.04 -4.82
N ASP A 76 11.28 17.77 -4.66
CA ASP A 76 11.20 16.80 -5.76
C ASP A 76 9.89 16.93 -6.54
N ALA A 77 9.98 17.43 -7.78
CA ALA A 77 8.83 17.55 -8.69
C ALA A 77 8.33 16.21 -9.25
N GLY A 78 9.12 15.14 -9.10
CA GLY A 78 8.80 13.77 -9.48
C GLY A 78 7.64 13.19 -8.66
N ILE A 79 7.48 13.63 -7.40
CA ILE A 79 6.46 13.15 -6.46
C ILE A 79 5.40 14.22 -6.12
N ILE A 80 4.56 13.95 -5.13
CA ILE A 80 3.59 14.91 -4.57
C ILE A 80 4.23 15.65 -3.39
N ARG A 81 4.53 16.93 -3.60
CA ARG A 81 5.19 17.81 -2.62
C ARG A 81 4.21 18.26 -1.54
N ASN A 82 3.90 17.38 -0.60
CA ASN A 82 3.04 17.66 0.54
C ASN A 82 3.74 17.29 1.84
N ARG A 83 3.98 18.30 2.70
CA ARG A 83 4.68 18.13 3.98
C ARG A 83 4.03 17.07 4.85
N LEU A 84 2.72 17.12 5.04
CA LEU A 84 2.03 16.18 5.92
C LEU A 84 2.10 14.72 5.41
N LYS A 85 2.07 14.51 4.08
CA LYS A 85 2.23 13.17 3.48
C LYS A 85 3.68 12.65 3.63
N VAL A 86 4.68 13.52 3.49
CA VAL A 86 6.10 13.17 3.75
C VAL A 86 6.30 12.79 5.22
N GLU A 87 5.79 13.60 6.16
CA GLU A 87 5.80 13.30 7.59
C GLU A 87 5.14 11.96 7.92
N ALA A 88 3.99 11.69 7.27
CA ALA A 88 3.25 10.45 7.44
C ALA A 88 4.03 9.23 6.97
N ALA A 89 4.71 9.30 5.82
CA ALA A 89 5.56 8.20 5.35
C ALA A 89 6.65 7.87 6.38
N ILE A 90 7.37 8.87 6.89
CA ILE A 90 8.44 8.65 7.87
C ILE A 90 7.89 8.07 9.19
N THR A 91 6.81 8.65 9.71
CA THR A 91 6.16 8.16 10.94
C THR A 91 5.63 6.74 10.78
N ASN A 92 5.05 6.41 9.61
CA ASN A 92 4.52 5.09 9.33
C ASN A 92 5.64 4.05 9.19
N ALA A 93 6.76 4.40 8.55
CA ALA A 93 7.93 3.53 8.48
C ALA A 93 8.47 3.18 9.88
N GLN A 94 8.59 4.19 10.76
CA GLN A 94 8.99 3.99 12.16
C GLN A 94 8.02 3.06 12.89
N LYS A 95 6.70 3.26 12.71
CA LYS A 95 5.69 2.37 13.28
C LYS A 95 5.82 0.94 12.74
N ILE A 96 6.09 0.76 11.45
CA ILE A 96 6.30 -0.57 10.86
C ILE A 96 7.53 -1.26 11.48
N LEU A 97 8.62 -0.54 11.78
CA LEU A 97 9.76 -1.12 12.49
C LEU A 97 9.39 -1.61 13.89
N GLU A 98 8.48 -0.94 14.58
CA GLU A 98 7.94 -1.44 15.87
C GLU A 98 7.12 -2.73 15.66
N LEU A 99 6.23 -2.75 14.66
CA LEU A 99 5.43 -3.93 14.33
C LEU A 99 6.29 -5.12 13.91
N ARG A 100 7.39 -4.88 13.18
CA ARG A 100 8.38 -5.92 12.82
C ARG A 100 8.99 -6.59 14.04
N ARG A 101 9.18 -5.87 15.16
CA ARG A 101 9.69 -6.47 16.40
C ARG A 101 8.67 -7.37 17.10
N GLU A 102 7.38 -7.05 16.99
CA GLU A 102 6.30 -7.79 17.66
C GLU A 102 5.78 -8.97 16.81
N TYR A 103 5.63 -8.77 15.50
CA TYR A 103 5.02 -9.73 14.57
C TYR A 103 6.03 -10.38 13.61
N GLY A 104 7.27 -9.91 13.59
CA GLY A 104 8.32 -10.38 12.65
C GLY A 104 8.32 -9.65 11.30
N SER A 105 7.17 -9.19 10.80
CA SER A 105 7.05 -8.41 9.56
C SER A 105 5.78 -7.53 9.52
N PHE A 106 5.74 -6.54 8.64
CA PHE A 106 4.51 -5.77 8.37
C PHE A 106 3.42 -6.70 7.82
N LYS A 107 3.80 -7.59 6.90
CA LYS A 107 2.89 -8.61 6.39
C LYS A 107 2.36 -9.53 7.49
N ALA A 108 3.20 -10.02 8.38
CA ALA A 108 2.75 -10.88 9.48
C ALA A 108 1.79 -10.14 10.42
N TRP A 109 1.96 -8.83 10.62
CA TRP A 109 0.98 -8.02 11.34
C TRP A 109 -0.38 -7.93 10.61
N LEU A 110 -0.37 -7.76 9.28
CA LEU A 110 -1.59 -7.82 8.48
C LEU A 110 -2.26 -9.20 8.57
N ASP A 111 -1.47 -10.27 8.44
CA ASP A 111 -1.95 -11.66 8.52
C ASP A 111 -2.54 -11.99 9.90
N ALA A 112 -1.89 -11.59 10.99
CA ALA A 112 -2.38 -11.78 12.35
C ALA A 112 -3.68 -11.02 12.65
N ASN A 113 -3.93 -9.95 11.90
CA ASN A 113 -5.14 -9.15 12.01
C ASN A 113 -6.26 -9.58 11.06
N HIS A 114 -5.95 -10.33 10.01
CA HIS A 114 -6.92 -10.82 9.04
C HIS A 114 -7.62 -12.11 9.56
N PRO A 115 -8.95 -12.29 9.34
CA PRO A 115 -9.86 -11.38 8.63
C PRO A 115 -10.51 -10.31 9.53
N LYS A 116 -10.87 -9.18 8.91
CA LYS A 116 -11.62 -8.07 9.52
C LYS A 116 -12.56 -7.43 8.50
N SER A 117 -13.65 -6.83 8.97
CA SER A 117 -14.49 -5.96 8.14
C SER A 117 -13.74 -4.68 7.74
N ARG A 118 -14.20 -4.02 6.68
CA ARG A 118 -13.64 -2.74 6.20
C ARG A 118 -13.57 -1.68 7.31
N ASP A 119 -14.61 -1.58 8.14
CA ASP A 119 -14.67 -0.66 9.25
C ASP A 119 -13.67 -1.00 10.36
N ALA A 120 -13.51 -2.29 10.68
CA ALA A 120 -12.54 -2.74 11.67
C ALA A 120 -11.10 -2.51 11.19
N TRP A 121 -10.82 -2.76 9.92
CA TRP A 121 -9.54 -2.41 9.28
C TRP A 121 -9.26 -0.91 9.33
N THR A 122 -10.24 -0.09 8.96
CA THR A 122 -10.11 1.37 8.98
C THR A 122 -9.80 1.87 10.39
N LYS A 123 -10.51 1.35 11.41
CA LYS A 123 -10.24 1.70 12.82
C LYS A 123 -8.83 1.29 13.26
N LEU A 124 -8.40 0.08 12.90
CA LEU A 124 -7.06 -0.42 13.21
C LEU A 124 -5.97 0.43 12.57
N PHE A 125 -6.09 0.72 11.28
CA PHE A 125 -5.12 1.52 10.55
C PHE A 125 -5.06 2.95 11.11
N ARG A 126 -6.20 3.61 11.39
CA ARG A 126 -6.21 4.96 11.99
C ARG A 126 -5.57 5.02 13.38
N LYS A 127 -5.65 3.93 14.15
CA LYS A 127 -4.98 3.83 15.46
C LYS A 127 -3.46 3.65 15.31
N THR A 128 -3.04 3.03 14.21
CA THR A 128 -1.65 2.57 14.01
C THR A 128 -0.83 3.56 13.20
N PHE A 129 -1.39 4.05 12.09
CA PHE A 129 -0.71 4.84 11.06
C PHE A 129 -1.33 6.22 10.87
N ARG A 130 -0.58 7.10 10.22
CA ARG A 130 -1.00 8.43 9.77
C ARG A 130 -1.52 8.37 8.34
N PHE A 131 -2.49 9.24 8.02
CA PHE A 131 -3.09 9.39 6.69
C PHE A 131 -3.82 8.15 6.16
N THR A 132 -4.39 7.34 7.03
CA THR A 132 -5.12 6.12 6.65
C THR A 132 -6.63 6.32 6.78
N GLY A 133 -7.20 7.14 5.89
CA GLY A 133 -8.65 7.30 5.74
C GLY A 133 -9.33 6.01 5.25
N GLY A 134 -10.66 5.93 5.33
CA GLY A 134 -11.38 4.69 4.98
C GLY A 134 -11.13 4.24 3.54
N GLU A 135 -11.13 5.18 2.60
CA GLU A 135 -10.84 4.90 1.18
C GLU A 135 -9.40 4.42 0.97
N ILE A 136 -8.42 5.09 1.57
CA ILE A 136 -7.00 4.72 1.48
C ILE A 136 -6.78 3.30 2.01
N VAL A 137 -7.40 2.98 3.16
CA VAL A 137 -7.31 1.64 3.75
C VAL A 137 -8.00 0.61 2.88
N ASN A 138 -9.16 0.95 2.31
CA ASN A 138 -9.85 0.07 1.39
C ASN A 138 -8.98 -0.27 0.17
N GLU A 139 -8.51 0.74 -0.55
CA GLU A 139 -7.73 0.54 -1.77
C GLU A 139 -6.40 -0.13 -1.49
N PHE A 140 -5.74 0.17 -0.36
CA PHE A 140 -4.56 -0.57 0.08
C PHE A 140 -4.86 -2.07 0.26
N LEU A 141 -5.93 -2.43 0.96
CA LEU A 141 -6.23 -3.83 1.25
C LEU A 141 -6.78 -4.58 0.03
N VAL A 142 -7.55 -3.91 -0.83
CA VAL A 142 -8.03 -4.51 -2.10
C VAL A 142 -6.84 -4.71 -3.04
N SER A 143 -6.02 -3.68 -3.26
CA SER A 143 -4.88 -3.74 -4.17
C SER A 143 -3.80 -4.76 -3.77
N THR A 144 -3.74 -5.17 -2.51
CA THR A 144 -2.76 -6.13 -1.97
C THR A 144 -3.34 -7.52 -1.69
N GLY A 145 -4.61 -7.76 -2.05
CA GLY A 145 -5.25 -9.07 -1.91
C GLY A 145 -5.72 -9.42 -0.49
N TYR A 146 -5.85 -8.44 0.43
CA TYR A 146 -6.44 -8.65 1.76
C TYR A 146 -7.96 -8.49 1.79
N LEU A 147 -8.54 -7.74 0.85
CA LEU A 147 -9.99 -7.63 0.67
C LEU A 147 -10.37 -7.98 -0.78
N PRO A 148 -11.58 -8.53 -1.00
CA PRO A 148 -12.06 -8.79 -2.35
C PRO A 148 -12.44 -7.48 -3.06
N GLY A 149 -12.60 -7.54 -4.38
CA GLY A 149 -13.09 -6.42 -5.20
C GLY A 149 -12.12 -5.88 -6.23
N ALA A 150 -10.91 -6.43 -6.32
CA ALA A 150 -9.93 -6.03 -7.33
C ALA A 150 -10.31 -6.51 -8.75
N HIS A 151 -10.91 -7.69 -8.85
CA HIS A 151 -11.28 -8.37 -10.10
C HIS A 151 -12.67 -8.99 -9.98
N GLU A 152 -13.49 -8.86 -11.02
CA GLU A 152 -14.76 -9.58 -11.16
C GLU A 152 -14.53 -11.03 -11.62
N ASP A 153 -15.49 -11.93 -11.40
CA ASP A 153 -15.42 -13.35 -11.81
C ASP A 153 -15.15 -13.55 -13.32
N SER A 154 -15.61 -12.62 -14.15
CA SER A 154 -15.41 -12.62 -15.60
C SER A 154 -14.08 -12.03 -16.05
N CYS A 155 -13.29 -11.45 -15.13
CA CYS A 155 -12.01 -10.86 -15.46
C CYS A 155 -11.00 -11.95 -15.87
N PRO A 156 -10.32 -11.82 -17.02
CA PRO A 156 -9.35 -12.82 -17.50
C PRO A 156 -8.21 -13.10 -16.50
N VAL A 157 -7.84 -12.11 -15.70
CA VAL A 157 -6.73 -12.16 -14.75
C VAL A 157 -7.16 -12.69 -13.37
N HIS A 158 -8.47 -12.81 -13.10
CA HIS A 158 -8.96 -13.24 -11.80
C HIS A 158 -8.43 -14.63 -11.42
N GLN A 159 -8.38 -15.57 -12.36
CA GLN A 159 -7.85 -16.92 -12.09
C GLN A 159 -6.36 -16.88 -11.72
N GLU A 160 -5.58 -15.96 -12.31
CA GLU A 160 -4.16 -15.77 -11.96
C GLU A 160 -4.01 -15.22 -10.54
N VAL A 161 -4.85 -14.26 -10.15
CA VAL A 161 -4.88 -13.73 -8.78
C VAL A 161 -5.25 -14.84 -7.79
N ILE A 162 -6.31 -15.61 -8.05
CA ILE A 162 -6.73 -16.74 -7.21
C ILE A 162 -5.58 -17.76 -7.04
N ALA A 163 -4.87 -18.07 -8.13
CA ALA A 163 -3.76 -19.01 -8.10
C ALA A 163 -2.60 -18.57 -7.16
N GLN A 164 -2.48 -17.27 -6.88
CA GLN A 164 -1.50 -16.74 -5.93
C GLN A 164 -1.96 -16.76 -4.47
N GLY A 165 -3.20 -17.19 -4.19
CA GLY A 165 -3.71 -17.39 -2.84
C GLY A 165 -3.86 -16.10 -2.01
N PRO A 166 -4.59 -15.09 -2.49
CA PRO A 166 -4.81 -13.85 -1.76
C PRO A 166 -5.51 -14.09 -0.42
N ALA A 167 -5.19 -13.24 0.56
CA ALA A 167 -5.65 -13.41 1.92
C ALA A 167 -7.19 -13.39 2.04
N TRP A 168 -7.90 -12.63 1.21
CA TRP A 168 -9.37 -12.60 1.22
C TRP A 168 -10.03 -13.96 0.94
N MET A 169 -9.30 -14.94 0.37
CA MET A 169 -9.80 -16.31 0.19
C MET A 169 -9.78 -17.13 1.49
N LYS A 170 -9.04 -16.70 2.52
CA LYS A 170 -9.01 -17.37 3.80
C LYS A 170 -10.36 -17.15 4.50
N LYS A 171 -11.09 -18.23 4.73
CA LYS A 171 -12.31 -18.18 5.56
C LYS A 171 -11.95 -17.69 6.96
N ALA A 172 -12.82 -16.89 7.57
CA ALA A 172 -12.75 -16.66 9.00
C ALA A 172 -12.78 -18.02 9.71
N VAL A 173 -11.84 -18.24 10.62
CA VAL A 173 -11.94 -19.38 11.54
C VAL A 173 -13.20 -19.13 12.35
N GLU A 174 -14.25 -19.91 12.09
CA GLU A 174 -15.39 -20.00 12.98
C GLU A 174 -14.84 -20.49 14.33
N SER A 175 -14.80 -19.59 15.30
CA SER A 175 -14.52 -19.90 16.70
C SER A 175 -15.72 -20.59 17.35
#